data_AF-A0A1G3A0H9-F1
#
_entry.id   AF-A0A1G3A0H9-F1
#
_cell.length_a   1.000
_cell.length_b   1.000
_cell.length_c   1.000
_cell.angle_alpha   90.00
_cell.angle_beta   90.00
_cell.angle_gamma   90.00
#
_symmetry.space_group_name_H-M   'P 1'
#
loop_
_entity.id
_entity.type
_entity.pdbx_description
1 polymer ?
#
loop_
_entity_poly.entity_id
_entity_poly.type
_entity_poly.pdbx_seq_one_letter_code
_entity_poly.pdbx_strand_id
1 'polypeptide(L)' 'MPISWRGTVAQYAGRLHRLHDTKKEVVIYDYADLEVPMLARMHARRRRGYAAIGYEMTT' A
#
# COMPACT_ATOMS: atom_id res chain seq x y z
N MET A 1 2.33 -2.47 13.07
CA MET A 1 1.40 -3.63 13.03
C MET A 1 1.25 -4.11 11.60
N PRO A 2 1.17 -5.42 11.35
CA PRO A 2 0.89 -5.95 10.02
C PRO A 2 -0.58 -5.67 9.66
N ILE A 3 -0.82 -5.00 8.53
CA ILE A 3 -2.16 -4.69 8.02
C ILE A 3 -2.33 -5.29 6.61
N SER A 4 -3.54 -5.74 6.28
CA SER A 4 -3.86 -6.20 4.91
C SER A 4 -5.30 -5.97 4.49
N TRP A 5 -6.10 -5.30 5.32
CA TRP A 5 -7.49 -5.01 4.99
C TRP A 5 -7.58 -3.88 3.97
N ARG A 6 -8.31 -4.11 2.88
CA ARG A 6 -8.43 -3.18 1.77
C ARG A 6 -8.90 -1.80 2.21
N GLY A 7 -9.89 -1.72 3.11
CA GLY A 7 -10.41 -0.45 3.61
C GLY A 7 -9.38 0.38 4.35
N THR A 8 -8.57 -0.25 5.21
CA THR A 8 -7.50 0.42 5.95
C THR A 8 -6.40 0.93 5.01
N VAL A 9 -6.00 0.11 4.02
CA VAL A 9 -5.01 0.50 3.02
C VAL A 9 -5.50 1.69 2.19
N ALA A 10 -6.75 1.66 1.74
CA ALA A 10 -7.36 2.76 1.00
C ALA A 10 -7.44 4.05 1.85
N GLN A 11 -7.82 3.93 3.13
CA GLN A 11 -7.85 5.08 4.04
C GLN A 11 -6.45 5.69 4.23
N TYR A 12 -5.41 4.87 4.35
CA TYR A 12 -4.04 5.35 4.52
C TYR A 12 -3.52 6.01 3.26
N ALA A 13 -3.69 5.38 2.10
CA ALA A 13 -3.37 5.99 0.81
C ALA A 13 -4.13 7.32 0.61
N GLY A 14 -5.42 7.37 0.93
CA GLY A 14 -6.24 8.59 0.83
C GLY A 14 -5.71 9.74 1.68
N ARG A 15 -5.12 9.46 2.86
CA ARG A 15 -4.45 10.49 3.67
C ARG A 15 -3.22 11.06 2.96
N LEU A 16 -2.45 10.23 2.27
CA LEU A 16 -1.30 10.66 1.48
C LEU A 16 -1.70 11.49 0.24
N HIS A 17 -2.89 11.23 -0.33
CA HIS A 17 -3.37 11.93 -1.52
C HIS A 17 -3.90 13.36 -1.28
N ARG A 18 -4.12 13.80 -0.04
CA ARG A 18 -4.59 15.16 0.29
C ARG A 18 -3.74 16.25 -0.38
N LEU A 19 -4.38 17.27 -0.97
CA LEU A 19 -3.71 18.33 -1.71
C LEU A 19 -2.69 19.08 -0.84
N HIS A 20 -1.52 19.34 -1.42
CA HIS A 20 -0.46 20.14 -0.84
C HIS A 20 0.37 20.71 -1.99
N ASP A 21 0.56 22.02 -2.03
CA ASP A 21 1.04 22.74 -3.23
C ASP A 21 2.41 22.26 -3.73
N THR A 22 3.27 21.79 -2.84
CA THR A 22 4.62 21.31 -3.19
C THR A 22 4.72 19.81 -3.47
N LYS A 23 3.62 19.07 -3.33
CA LYS A 23 3.61 17.60 -3.44
C LYS A 23 3.54 17.18 -4.91
N LYS A 24 4.58 16.51 -5.39
CA LYS A 24 4.69 16.08 -6.79
C LYS A 24 4.11 14.70 -7.03
N GLU A 25 4.32 13.77 -6.11
CA GLU A 25 3.90 12.38 -6.24
C GLU A 25 3.69 11.74 -4.87
N VAL A 26 3.07 10.56 -4.86
CA VAL A 26 2.87 9.73 -3.66
C VAL A 26 3.45 8.35 -3.93
N VAL A 27 4.49 7.98 -3.18
CA VAL A 27 5.13 6.67 -3.27
C VAL A 27 4.91 5.92 -1.95
N ILE A 28 4.49 4.65 -2.04
CA ILE A 28 4.33 3.77 -0.88
C ILE A 28 5.43 2.70 -0.93
N TYR A 29 6.29 2.71 0.08
CA TYR A 29 7.25 1.63 0.30
C TYR A 29 6.61 0.54 1.19
N ASP A 30 6.30 -0.61 0.60
CA ASP A 30 5.74 -1.77 1.32
C ASP A 30 6.82 -2.82 1.57
N TYR A 31 7.46 -2.76 2.74
CA TYR A 31 8.41 -3.77 3.18
C TYR A 31 7.69 -5.08 3.50
N ALA A 32 8.12 -6.17 2.87
CA ALA A 32 7.53 -7.49 3.03
C ALA A 32 8.61 -8.53 3.32
N ASP A 33 8.40 -9.28 4.41
CA ASP A 33 9.10 -10.54 4.65
C ASP A 33 8.29 -11.66 3.97
N LEU A 34 8.91 -12.32 3.00
CA LEU A 34 8.30 -13.38 2.21
C LEU A 34 8.59 -14.77 2.77
N GLU A 35 9.53 -14.90 3.70
CA GLU A 35 9.87 -16.17 4.34
C GLU A 35 8.84 -16.54 5.41
N VAL A 36 8.17 -15.54 5.99
CA VAL A 36 7.05 -15.75 6.91
C VAL A 36 5.72 -15.87 6.15
N PRO A 37 5.07 -17.06 6.11
CA PRO A 37 3.91 -17.31 5.23
C PRO A 37 2.72 -16.38 5.49
N MET A 38 2.52 -15.95 6.74
CA MET A 38 1.50 -14.97 7.09
C MET A 38 1.79 -13.61 6.44
N LEU A 39 3.02 -13.12 6.54
CA LEU A 39 3.42 -11.81 6.02
C LEU A 39 3.39 -11.79 4.49
N ALA A 40 3.83 -12.88 3.85
CA ALA A 40 3.71 -13.06 2.40
C ALA A 40 2.25 -12.96 1.92
N ARG A 41 1.31 -13.65 2.60
CA ARG A 41 -0.14 -13.57 2.27
C ARG A 41 -0.69 -12.16 2.47
N MET A 42 -0.25 -11.46 3.51
CA MET A 42 -0.66 -10.09 3.79
C MET A 42 -0.14 -9.11 2.74
N HIS A 43 1.13 -9.24 2.34
CA HIS A 43 1.71 -8.46 1.25
C HIS A 43 0.95 -8.70 -0.07
N ALA A 44 0.65 -9.96 -0.41
CA ALA A 44 -0.15 -10.26 -1.60
C ALA A 44 -1.57 -9.64 -1.58
N ARG A 45 -2.18 -9.50 -0.40
CA ARG A 45 -3.46 -8.78 -0.24
C ARG A 45 -3.26 -7.26 -0.38
N ARG A 46 -2.21 -6.69 0.22
CA ARG A 46 -1.89 -5.26 0.08
C ARG A 46 -1.60 -4.86 -1.36
N ARG A 47 -0.84 -5.67 -2.11
CA ARG A 47 -0.61 -5.50 -3.55
C ARG A 47 -1.93 -5.33 -4.31
N ARG A 48 -2.89 -6.25 -4.11
CA ARG A 48 -4.23 -6.14 -4.71
C ARG A 48 -5.03 -4.93 -4.23
N GLY A 49 -4.75 -4.43 -3.02
CA GLY A 49 -5.32 -3.18 -2.51
C GLY A 49 -4.77 -1.97 -3.25
N TYR A 50 -3.44 -1.85 -3.35
CA TYR A 50 -2.76 -0.75 -4.04
C TYR A 50 -3.16 -0.66 -5.53
N ALA A 51 -3.14 -1.78 -6.25
CA ALA A 51 -3.55 -1.83 -7.65
C ALA A 51 -5.00 -1.34 -7.85
N ALA A 52 -5.91 -1.64 -6.93
CA ALA A 52 -7.29 -1.18 -7.03
C ALA A 52 -7.50 0.30 -6.67
N ILE A 53 -6.51 0.93 -6.04
CA ILE A 53 -6.48 2.38 -5.78
C ILE A 53 -5.82 3.12 -6.98
N GLY A 54 -5.19 2.39 -7.90
CA GLY A 54 -4.51 2.95 -9.07
C GLY A 54 -3.00 3.12 -8.90
N TYR A 55 -2.39 2.52 -7.88
CA TYR A 55 -0.93 2.50 -7.76
C TYR A 55 -0.33 1.45 -8.71
N GLU A 56 0.75 1.83 -9.36
CA GLU A 56 1.62 0.94 -10.12
C GLU A 56 2.70 0.36 -9.21
N MET A 57 3.04 -0.92 -9.41
CA MET A 57 4.10 -1.59 -8.66
C MET A 57 5.37 -1.60 -9.48
N THR A 58 6.32 -0.75 -9.10
CA THR A 58 7.67 -0.77 -9.65
C THR A 58 8.51 -1.75 -8.83
N THR A 59 9.23 -2.65 -9.51
CA THR A 59 10.16 -3.61 -8.90
C THR A 59 11.57 -3.07 -8.94
#